data_AF-A0A942RD11-F1
#
_entry.id   AF-A0A942RD11-F1
#
_cell.length_a   1.000
_cell.length_b   1.000
_cell.length_c   1.000
_cell.angle_alpha   90.00
_cell.angle_beta   90.00
_cell.angle_gamma   90.00
#
_symmetry.space_group_name_H-M   'P 1'
#
loop_
_entity.id
_entity.type
_entity.pdbx_description
1 polymer ?
#
loop_
_entity_poly.entity_id
_entity_poly.type
_entity_poly.pdbx_seq_one_letter_code
_entity_poly.pdbx_strand_id
1 'polypeptide(L)'
;MERPIDPAKALPLVNLNDLLNPGYFEVEIGWCVMPDGSGYVSNLNTMPGVTADMLKWWFAWHSLEPLRYKIWYPKSHYHVSLSDEDRAKVLDPNRSIEEKLYGITHHVVENIGGGAENIYISFMSPENCGFDMSRFHAPNVAALFAANGVSQLIDPPPGVPNFKGPAFMCHFIREIPGGVEMRTRFWMGKKVINKQATHLLPKGISLPPFVPQGLAFHNVHEFANLASFLPRLYEEQQGKIE
;
A
#
# COMPACT_ATOMS: atom_id res chain seq x y z
N MET A 1 6.55 10.26 14.25
CA MET A 1 5.25 10.51 13.58
C MET A 1 4.26 11.33 14.42
N GLU A 2 4.69 12.01 15.48
CA GLU A 2 3.78 12.81 16.32
C GLU A 2 3.34 14.13 15.69
N ARG A 3 4.17 14.69 14.79
CA ARG A 3 3.90 15.95 14.09
C ARG A 3 3.90 15.75 12.57
N PRO A 4 3.12 16.54 11.83
CA PRO A 4 3.14 16.48 10.37
C PRO A 4 4.46 17.03 9.82
N ILE A 5 4.81 16.58 8.62
CA ILE A 5 5.89 17.17 7.82
C ILE A 5 5.39 18.47 7.16
N ASP A 6 6.33 19.27 6.66
CA ASP A 6 5.99 20.37 5.76
C ASP A 6 5.38 19.80 4.45
N PRO A 7 4.14 20.17 4.08
CA PRO A 7 3.52 19.71 2.84
C PRO A 7 4.32 20.04 1.57
N ALA A 8 5.17 21.06 1.59
CA ALA A 8 6.05 21.39 0.47
C ALA A 8 7.12 20.31 0.19
N LYS A 9 7.38 19.44 1.17
CA LYS A 9 8.34 18.32 1.07
C LYS A 9 7.69 16.99 0.68
N ALA A 10 6.36 16.95 0.59
CA ALA A 10 5.64 15.76 0.16
C ALA A 10 5.79 15.55 -1.35
N LEU A 11 6.02 14.31 -1.79
CA LEU A 11 6.05 13.96 -3.21
C LEU A 11 4.64 14.07 -3.80
N PRO A 12 4.36 14.96 -4.76
CA PRO A 12 3.05 15.01 -5.43
C PRO A 12 2.82 13.77 -6.30
N LEU A 13 1.58 13.26 -6.37
CA LEU A 13 1.28 12.06 -7.18
C LEU A 13 1.58 12.25 -8.69
N VAL A 14 1.46 13.48 -9.19
CA VAL A 14 1.84 13.81 -10.58
C VAL A 14 3.34 13.56 -10.86
N ASN A 15 4.16 13.54 -9.81
CA ASN A 15 5.59 13.28 -9.87
C ASN A 15 5.94 11.85 -9.45
N LEU A 16 5.02 10.88 -9.59
CA LEU A 16 5.21 9.47 -9.20
C LEU A 16 6.55 8.88 -9.67
N ASN A 17 6.97 9.24 -10.89
CA ASN A 17 8.21 8.77 -11.50
C ASN A 17 9.49 9.26 -10.81
N ASP A 18 9.42 10.25 -9.92
CA ASP A 18 10.58 10.66 -9.13
C ASP A 18 11.01 9.57 -8.13
N LEU A 19 10.14 8.61 -7.80
CA LEU A 19 10.52 7.43 -7.00
C LEU A 19 11.62 6.59 -7.68
N LEU A 20 11.69 6.61 -9.01
CA LEU A 20 12.70 5.93 -9.81
C LEU A 20 14.04 6.68 -9.83
N ASN A 21 14.13 7.89 -9.28
CA ASN A 21 15.40 8.60 -9.18
C ASN A 21 16.31 7.92 -8.13
N PRO A 22 17.63 7.90 -8.35
CA PRO A 22 18.56 7.40 -7.35
C PRO A 22 18.53 8.24 -6.07
N GLY A 23 18.92 7.62 -4.95
CA GLY A 23 18.97 8.28 -3.65
C GLY A 23 17.62 8.33 -2.93
N TYR A 24 17.44 9.35 -2.09
CA TYR A 24 16.29 9.51 -1.19
C TYR A 24 15.72 10.92 -1.32
N PHE A 25 14.43 11.06 -1.04
CA PHE A 25 13.81 12.37 -0.85
C PHE A 25 14.27 13.00 0.47
N GLU A 26 14.06 14.31 0.61
CA GLU A 26 14.33 15.02 1.87
C GLU A 26 13.56 14.41 3.04
N VAL A 27 12.34 13.92 2.78
CA VAL A 27 11.49 13.25 3.77
C VAL A 27 11.06 11.90 3.22
N GLU A 28 11.60 10.83 3.80
CA GLU A 28 11.21 9.44 3.49
C GLU A 28 10.20 8.87 4.50
N ILE A 29 10.06 9.52 5.67
CA ILE A 29 9.16 9.10 6.75
C ILE A 29 8.38 10.30 7.28
N GLY A 30 7.06 10.25 7.19
CA GLY A 30 6.18 11.26 7.75
C GLY A 30 4.83 11.35 7.05
N TRP A 31 4.00 12.28 7.50
CA TRP A 31 2.64 12.47 7.03
C TRP A 31 2.27 13.95 7.06
N CYS A 32 1.31 14.37 6.24
CA CYS A 32 0.74 15.72 6.31
C CYS A 32 -0.65 15.78 5.68
N VAL A 33 -1.34 16.89 5.91
CA VAL A 33 -2.49 17.32 5.09
C VAL A 33 -1.96 18.36 4.10
N MET A 34 -2.22 18.14 2.82
CA MET A 34 -1.80 18.99 1.72
C MET A 34 -2.68 20.26 1.63
N PRO A 35 -2.22 21.34 0.98
CA PRO A 35 -3.01 22.56 0.82
C PRO A 35 -4.34 22.36 0.08
N ASP A 36 -4.44 21.33 -0.78
CA ASP A 36 -5.67 20.94 -1.48
C ASP A 36 -6.62 20.07 -0.64
N GLY A 37 -6.33 19.88 0.65
CA GLY A 37 -7.10 19.04 1.58
C GLY A 37 -6.79 17.55 1.50
N SER A 38 -5.99 17.11 0.52
CA SER A 38 -5.57 15.71 0.38
C SER A 38 -4.61 15.30 1.51
N GLY A 39 -4.53 14.01 1.80
CA GLY A 39 -3.59 13.47 2.78
C GLY A 39 -2.37 12.89 2.09
N TYR A 40 -1.21 13.00 2.74
CA TYR A 40 0.01 12.37 2.28
C TYR A 40 0.66 11.57 3.41
N VAL A 41 1.15 10.38 3.07
CA VAL A 41 1.98 9.55 3.94
C VAL A 41 3.19 9.06 3.15
N SER A 42 4.34 9.04 3.81
CA SER A 42 5.58 8.44 3.33
C SER A 42 6.20 7.62 4.45
N ASN A 43 6.66 6.42 4.16
CA ASN A 43 7.43 5.59 5.10
C ASN A 43 8.58 4.91 4.36
N LEU A 44 9.66 4.64 5.08
CA LEU A 44 10.81 3.87 4.65
C LEU A 44 11.07 2.77 5.67
N ASN A 45 10.84 1.53 5.27
CA ASN A 45 11.03 0.35 6.09
C ASN A 45 12.15 -0.50 5.51
N THR A 46 13.27 -0.61 6.22
CA THR A 46 14.30 -1.61 5.90
C THR A 46 13.86 -2.97 6.41
N MET A 47 13.95 -4.01 5.58
CA MET A 47 13.56 -5.37 5.90
C MET A 47 14.77 -6.31 5.73
N PRO A 48 15.63 -6.44 6.76
CA PRO A 48 16.81 -7.31 6.70
C PRO A 48 16.42 -8.76 6.43
N GLY A 49 17.15 -9.44 5.56
CA GLY A 49 16.92 -10.84 5.17
C GLY A 49 15.70 -11.08 4.28
N VAL A 50 14.89 -10.05 4.01
CA VAL A 50 13.74 -10.13 3.09
C VAL A 50 14.22 -9.85 1.66
N THR A 51 13.72 -10.62 0.70
CA THR A 51 13.95 -10.40 -0.75
C THR A 51 12.68 -9.86 -1.43
N ALA A 52 12.84 -9.32 -2.64
CA ALA A 52 11.70 -8.90 -3.45
C ALA A 52 10.74 -10.08 -3.75
N ASP A 53 11.27 -11.28 -3.99
CA ASP A 53 10.46 -12.47 -4.27
C ASP A 53 9.62 -12.91 -3.07
N MET A 54 10.15 -12.80 -1.84
CA MET A 54 9.38 -13.06 -0.63
C MET A 54 8.18 -12.10 -0.51
N LEU A 55 8.36 -10.83 -0.84
CA LEU A 55 7.27 -9.85 -0.83
C LEU A 55 6.25 -10.14 -1.94
N LYS A 56 6.70 -10.47 -3.16
CA LYS A 56 5.79 -10.82 -4.26
C LYS A 56 4.94 -12.04 -3.90
N TRP A 57 5.56 -13.06 -3.32
CA TRP A 57 4.86 -14.21 -2.75
C TRP A 57 3.86 -13.81 -1.67
N TRP A 58 4.29 -13.01 -0.70
CA TRP A 58 3.45 -12.59 0.42
C TRP A 58 2.14 -11.94 -0.08
N PHE A 59 2.24 -10.98 -1.01
CA PHE A 59 1.09 -10.25 -1.55
C PHE A 59 0.11 -11.13 -2.35
N ALA A 60 0.58 -12.24 -2.91
CA ALA A 60 -0.29 -13.25 -3.53
C ALA A 60 -0.88 -14.22 -2.48
N TRP A 61 -0.07 -14.64 -1.50
CA TRP A 61 -0.41 -15.70 -0.55
C TRP A 61 -1.36 -15.24 0.57
N HIS A 62 -1.18 -14.02 1.08
CA HIS A 62 -1.90 -13.55 2.27
C HIS A 62 -3.38 -13.28 2.00
N SER A 63 -3.75 -12.97 0.75
CA SER A 63 -5.11 -12.57 0.37
C SER A 63 -6.08 -13.73 0.30
N LEU A 64 -5.56 -14.96 0.24
CA LEU A 64 -6.36 -16.18 0.12
C LEU A 64 -7.07 -16.56 1.42
N GLU A 65 -6.55 -16.20 2.60
CA GLU A 65 -7.12 -16.65 3.88
C GLU A 65 -7.07 -15.54 4.94
N PRO A 66 -8.18 -15.29 5.67
CA PRO A 66 -8.25 -14.23 6.69
C PRO A 66 -7.18 -14.30 7.79
N LEU A 67 -6.80 -15.52 8.22
CA LEU A 67 -5.77 -15.70 9.23
C LEU A 67 -4.38 -15.30 8.73
N ARG A 68 -4.09 -15.46 7.43
CA ARG A 68 -2.83 -15.03 6.82
C ARG A 68 -2.74 -13.50 6.82
N TYR A 69 -3.83 -12.81 6.53
CA TYR A 69 -3.89 -11.36 6.67
C TYR A 69 -3.75 -10.89 8.12
N LYS A 70 -4.36 -11.63 9.06
CA LYS A 70 -4.33 -11.33 10.50
C LYS A 70 -2.92 -11.30 11.06
N ILE A 71 -2.05 -12.24 10.69
CA ILE A 71 -0.68 -12.32 11.25
C ILE A 71 0.19 -11.12 10.84
N TRP A 72 -0.14 -10.45 9.74
CA TRP A 72 0.56 -9.25 9.29
C TRP A 72 0.46 -8.11 10.29
N TYR A 73 -0.75 -7.83 10.78
CA TYR A 73 -0.94 -6.90 11.88
C TYR A 73 -2.08 -7.35 12.80
N PRO A 74 -1.78 -8.18 13.83
CA PRO A 74 -2.81 -8.82 14.65
C PRO A 74 -3.76 -7.86 15.38
N LYS A 75 -3.33 -6.62 15.64
CA LYS A 75 -4.17 -5.63 16.34
C LYS A 75 -5.18 -4.94 15.41
N SER A 76 -4.90 -4.86 14.13
CA SER A 76 -5.66 -4.01 13.20
C SER A 76 -6.28 -4.75 12.02
N HIS A 77 -5.72 -5.86 11.56
CA HIS A 77 -6.30 -6.63 10.46
C HIS A 77 -7.38 -7.56 11.00
N TYR A 78 -8.56 -7.58 10.39
CA TYR A 78 -9.68 -8.43 10.83
C TYR A 78 -10.07 -9.47 9.80
N HIS A 79 -10.03 -9.10 8.51
CA HIS A 79 -10.44 -10.00 7.43
C HIS A 79 -9.80 -9.60 6.10
N VAL A 80 -9.64 -10.57 5.20
CA VAL A 80 -9.41 -10.35 3.77
C VAL A 80 -10.25 -11.35 2.99
N SER A 81 -10.76 -10.94 1.84
CA SER A 81 -11.41 -11.82 0.88
C SER A 81 -11.15 -11.35 -0.55
N LEU A 82 -11.36 -12.28 -1.48
CA LEU A 82 -11.32 -12.07 -2.92
C LEU A 82 -12.67 -12.52 -3.50
N SER A 83 -13.03 -11.97 -4.66
CA SER A 83 -14.06 -12.60 -5.49
C SER A 83 -13.59 -13.97 -5.98
N ASP A 84 -14.51 -14.85 -6.37
CA ASP A 84 -14.14 -16.15 -6.97
C ASP A 84 -13.27 -15.98 -8.22
N GLU A 85 -13.57 -14.96 -9.02
CA GLU A 85 -12.80 -14.61 -10.21
C GLU A 85 -11.35 -14.21 -9.84
N ASP A 86 -11.19 -13.32 -8.87
CA ASP A 86 -9.87 -12.86 -8.44
C ASP A 86 -9.09 -13.96 -7.72
N ARG A 87 -9.76 -14.82 -6.92
CA ARG A 87 -9.12 -15.99 -6.31
C ARG A 87 -8.59 -16.95 -7.38
N ALA A 88 -9.35 -17.19 -8.45
CA ALA A 88 -8.90 -18.02 -9.56
C ALA A 88 -7.64 -17.46 -10.23
N LYS A 89 -7.52 -16.13 -10.37
CA LYS A 89 -6.32 -15.46 -10.89
C LYS A 89 -5.11 -15.68 -9.97
N VAL A 90 -5.29 -15.57 -8.66
CA VAL A 90 -4.20 -15.80 -7.68
C VAL A 90 -3.71 -17.25 -7.73
N LEU A 91 -4.61 -18.22 -7.89
CA LEU A 91 -4.28 -19.65 -7.88
C LEU A 91 -3.84 -20.21 -9.25
N ASP A 92 -4.00 -19.46 -10.36
CA ASP A 92 -3.63 -19.92 -11.71
C ASP A 92 -2.12 -20.14 -11.83
N PRO A 93 -1.64 -21.38 -12.04
CA PRO A 93 -0.21 -21.69 -12.14
C PRO A 93 0.46 -21.10 -13.39
N ASN A 94 -0.32 -20.63 -14.38
CA ASN A 94 0.22 -20.07 -15.63
C ASN A 94 0.48 -18.56 -15.54
N ARG A 95 0.07 -17.89 -14.46
CA ARG A 95 0.35 -16.47 -14.22
C ARG A 95 1.66 -16.29 -13.48
N SER A 96 2.43 -15.28 -13.89
CA SER A 96 3.61 -14.84 -13.13
C SER A 96 3.21 -14.39 -11.71
N ILE A 97 4.17 -14.36 -10.79
CA ILE A 97 3.91 -13.96 -9.41
C ILE A 97 3.36 -12.53 -9.32
N GLU A 98 3.84 -11.62 -10.17
CA GLU A 98 3.36 -10.24 -10.25
C GLU A 98 1.92 -10.18 -10.79
N GLU A 99 1.62 -10.95 -11.84
CA GLU A 99 0.28 -11.03 -12.39
C GLU A 99 -0.71 -11.64 -11.40
N LYS A 100 -0.29 -12.46 -10.44
CA LYS A 100 -1.20 -12.94 -9.38
C LYS A 100 -1.75 -11.81 -8.52
N LEU A 101 -1.17 -10.60 -8.55
CA LEU A 101 -1.68 -9.40 -7.87
C LEU A 101 -2.28 -8.37 -8.82
N TYR A 102 -1.75 -8.22 -10.04
CA TYR A 102 -2.22 -7.12 -10.91
C TYR A 102 -3.65 -7.35 -11.43
N GLY A 103 -4.48 -6.32 -11.27
CA GLY A 103 -5.87 -6.32 -11.73
C GLY A 103 -6.84 -7.11 -10.84
N ILE A 104 -6.45 -7.42 -9.61
CA ILE A 104 -7.35 -8.01 -8.60
C ILE A 104 -7.73 -6.98 -7.53
N THR A 105 -8.85 -7.23 -6.84
CA THR A 105 -9.28 -6.40 -5.72
C THR A 105 -9.34 -7.20 -4.43
N HIS A 106 -8.59 -6.75 -3.42
CA HIS A 106 -8.74 -7.27 -2.06
C HIS A 106 -9.87 -6.52 -1.37
N HIS A 107 -10.84 -7.23 -0.81
CA HIS A 107 -11.75 -6.68 0.20
C HIS A 107 -11.16 -6.97 1.57
N VAL A 108 -10.67 -5.94 2.27
CA VAL A 108 -10.11 -6.07 3.61
C VAL A 108 -11.01 -5.39 4.64
N VAL A 109 -10.95 -5.91 5.85
CA VAL A 109 -11.54 -5.28 7.04
C VAL A 109 -10.43 -4.97 8.01
N GLU A 110 -10.21 -3.68 8.29
CA GLU A 110 -9.12 -3.25 9.15
C GLU A 110 -9.36 -1.92 9.85
N ASN A 111 -8.55 -1.61 10.86
CA ASN A 111 -8.60 -0.35 11.60
C ASN A 111 -7.25 0.37 11.58
N ILE A 112 -7.25 1.54 10.95
CA ILE A 112 -6.10 2.45 10.85
C ILE A 112 -6.08 3.53 11.94
N GLY A 113 -6.83 3.35 13.03
CA GLY A 113 -6.93 4.25 14.18
C GLY A 113 -8.24 5.04 14.28
N GLY A 114 -9.14 4.92 13.29
CA GLY A 114 -10.41 5.65 13.22
C GLY A 114 -11.67 4.79 13.38
N GLY A 115 -11.51 3.49 13.65
CA GLY A 115 -12.59 2.50 13.60
C GLY A 115 -12.34 1.47 12.50
N ALA A 116 -13.10 0.37 12.53
CA ALA A 116 -12.99 -0.69 11.53
C ALA A 116 -13.65 -0.25 10.21
N GLU A 117 -13.00 -0.51 9.09
CA GLU A 117 -13.44 -0.11 7.76
C GLU A 117 -13.51 -1.31 6.82
N ASN A 118 -14.49 -1.30 5.91
CA ASN A 118 -14.45 -2.11 4.70
C ASN A 118 -13.63 -1.35 3.67
N ILE A 119 -12.56 -1.96 3.16
CA ILE A 119 -11.67 -1.35 2.19
C ILE A 119 -11.56 -2.25 0.97
N TYR A 120 -11.73 -1.67 -0.22
CA TYR A 120 -11.50 -2.34 -1.49
C TYR A 120 -10.23 -1.79 -2.11
N ILE A 121 -9.21 -2.63 -2.21
CA ILE A 121 -7.86 -2.29 -2.67
C ILE A 121 -7.65 -2.96 -4.02
N SER A 122 -7.75 -2.17 -5.10
CA SER A 122 -7.63 -2.66 -6.48
C SER A 122 -6.20 -2.44 -6.99
N PHE A 123 -5.45 -3.53 -7.10
CA PHE A 123 -4.03 -3.51 -7.46
C PHE A 123 -3.80 -3.31 -8.95
N MET A 124 -2.72 -2.60 -9.28
CA MET A 124 -2.40 -2.18 -10.64
C MET A 124 -0.96 -2.56 -10.99
N SER A 125 -0.72 -2.84 -12.27
CA SER A 125 0.64 -2.98 -12.79
C SER A 125 1.37 -1.62 -12.76
N PRO A 126 2.71 -1.59 -12.71
CA PRO A 126 3.48 -0.35 -12.75
C PRO A 126 3.13 0.54 -13.94
N GLU A 127 2.95 -0.07 -15.12
CA GLU A 127 2.56 0.65 -16.33
C GLU A 127 1.19 1.31 -16.21
N ASN A 128 0.22 0.63 -15.60
CA ASN A 128 -1.12 1.17 -15.37
C ASN A 128 -1.15 2.24 -14.27
N CYS A 129 -0.18 2.23 -13.36
CA CYS A 129 0.07 3.33 -12.41
C CYS A 129 0.66 4.58 -13.10
N GLY A 130 1.22 4.45 -14.31
CA GLY A 130 1.89 5.54 -15.01
C GLY A 130 3.41 5.62 -14.76
N PHE A 131 4.04 4.55 -14.28
CA PHE A 131 5.50 4.48 -14.22
C PHE A 131 6.11 4.41 -15.63
N ASP A 132 7.27 5.06 -15.79
CA ASP A 132 8.11 4.96 -16.97
C ASP A 132 8.81 3.60 -16.99
N MET A 133 8.28 2.70 -17.82
CA MET A 133 8.79 1.33 -17.92
C MET A 133 10.21 1.26 -18.50
N SER A 134 10.70 2.30 -19.19
CA SER A 134 12.10 2.33 -19.64
C SER A 134 13.10 2.45 -18.48
N ARG A 135 12.63 2.91 -17.32
CA ARG A 135 13.40 3.09 -16.09
C ARG A 135 13.00 2.11 -14.99
N PHE A 136 11.90 1.38 -15.17
CA PHE A 136 11.35 0.44 -14.21
C PHE A 136 12.08 -0.90 -14.29
N HIS A 137 13.32 -0.93 -13.80
CA HIS A 137 14.15 -2.13 -13.74
C HIS A 137 15.18 -2.00 -12.62
N ALA A 138 15.83 -3.10 -12.25
CA ALA A 138 16.98 -3.05 -11.34
C ALA A 138 18.11 -2.18 -11.93
N PRO A 139 18.80 -1.37 -11.11
CA PRO A 139 18.71 -1.27 -9.65
C PRO A 139 17.65 -0.27 -9.14
N ASN A 140 16.87 0.38 -10.02
CA ASN A 140 15.95 1.45 -9.61
C ASN A 140 14.77 0.92 -8.78
N VAL A 141 14.24 -0.25 -9.16
CA VAL A 141 13.09 -0.89 -8.52
C VAL A 141 13.15 -2.41 -8.71
N ALA A 142 12.78 -3.15 -7.68
CA ALA A 142 12.74 -4.62 -7.70
C ALA A 142 11.32 -5.19 -7.69
N ALA A 143 10.38 -4.49 -7.05
CA ALA A 143 8.97 -4.82 -7.02
C ALA A 143 8.12 -3.58 -6.73
N LEU A 144 6.83 -3.66 -7.10
CA LEU A 144 5.84 -2.64 -6.79
C LEU A 144 4.53 -3.32 -6.37
N PHE A 145 3.99 -2.84 -5.26
CA PHE A 145 2.62 -3.14 -4.83
C PHE A 145 1.89 -1.80 -4.77
N ALA A 146 1.08 -1.51 -5.79
CA ALA A 146 0.38 -0.24 -5.91
C ALA A 146 -1.09 -0.46 -6.25
N ALA A 147 -1.95 0.37 -5.67
CA ALA A 147 -3.39 0.17 -5.75
C ALA A 147 -4.18 1.47 -5.56
N ASN A 148 -5.37 1.49 -6.16
CA ASN A 148 -6.42 2.41 -5.75
C ASN A 148 -7.25 1.77 -4.64
N GLY A 149 -7.36 2.46 -3.51
CA GLY A 149 -8.20 2.09 -2.37
C GLY A 149 -9.46 2.95 -2.26
N VAL A 150 -10.57 2.33 -1.87
CA VAL A 150 -11.77 3.01 -1.37
C VAL A 150 -12.18 2.38 -0.06
N SER A 151 -12.58 3.18 0.93
CA SER A 151 -13.04 2.66 2.21
C SER A 151 -14.38 3.24 2.65
N GLN A 152 -15.05 2.47 3.50
CA GLN A 152 -16.27 2.85 4.19
C GLN A 152 -16.17 2.40 5.64
N LEU A 153 -16.61 3.25 6.57
CA LEU A 153 -16.60 2.95 7.98
C LEU A 153 -17.69 1.91 8.29
N ILE A 154 -17.34 0.92 9.11
CA ILE A 154 -18.31 -0.01 9.68
C ILE A 154 -18.99 0.69 10.85
N ASP A 155 -20.32 0.73 10.84
CA ASP A 155 -21.16 1.34 11.87
C ASP A 155 -20.75 2.79 12.20
N PRO A 156 -20.85 3.73 11.24
CA PRO A 156 -20.46 5.11 11.47
C PRO A 156 -21.29 5.74 12.60
N PRO A 157 -20.66 6.54 13.49
CA PRO A 157 -21.40 7.27 14.51
C PRO A 157 -22.49 8.16 13.89
N PRO A 158 -23.62 8.42 14.60
CA PRO A 158 -24.68 9.30 14.11
C PRO A 158 -24.13 10.65 13.65
N GLY A 159 -24.51 11.06 12.43
CA GLY A 159 -24.09 12.34 11.84
C GLY A 159 -22.70 12.32 11.18
N VAL A 160 -21.96 11.22 11.21
CA VAL A 160 -20.71 11.05 10.45
C VAL A 160 -21.06 10.51 9.06
N PRO A 161 -20.76 11.24 7.97
CA PRO A 161 -20.99 10.74 6.62
C PRO A 161 -20.19 9.45 6.40
N ASN A 162 -20.83 8.41 5.87
CA ASN A 162 -20.13 7.18 5.48
C ASN A 162 -19.44 7.33 4.11
N PHE A 163 -18.65 8.39 3.99
CA PHE A 163 -17.83 8.68 2.82
C PHE A 163 -16.41 8.95 3.30
N LYS A 164 -15.47 8.12 2.84
CA LYS A 164 -14.05 8.43 2.92
C LYS A 164 -13.49 8.71 1.55
N GLY A 165 -12.58 9.69 1.49
CA GLY A 165 -11.83 9.97 0.28
C GLY A 165 -11.02 8.73 -0.13
N PRO A 166 -10.94 8.43 -1.43
CA PRO A 166 -10.15 7.30 -1.92
C PRO A 166 -8.65 7.54 -1.68
N ALA A 167 -7.81 6.52 -1.75
CA ALA A 167 -6.37 6.70 -1.70
C ALA A 167 -5.68 5.97 -2.84
N PHE A 168 -4.59 6.52 -3.36
CA PHE A 168 -3.62 5.75 -4.13
C PHE A 168 -2.48 5.36 -3.19
N MET A 169 -2.18 4.07 -3.15
CA MET A 169 -1.10 3.49 -2.36
C MET A 169 0.00 2.97 -3.30
N CYS A 170 1.25 3.12 -2.88
CA CYS A 170 2.43 2.63 -3.60
C CYS A 170 3.49 2.17 -2.60
N HIS A 171 3.70 0.85 -2.50
CA HIS A 171 4.88 0.25 -1.87
C HIS A 171 5.93 -0.01 -2.95
N PHE A 172 6.97 0.82 -2.97
CA PHE A 172 8.05 0.77 -3.95
C PHE A 172 9.28 0.08 -3.34
N ILE A 173 9.69 -1.06 -3.88
CA ILE A 173 10.74 -1.90 -3.29
C ILE A 173 12.06 -1.69 -4.00
N ARG A 174 13.13 -1.44 -3.22
CA ARG A 174 14.51 -1.48 -3.70
C ARG A 174 15.29 -2.55 -2.96
N GLU A 175 16.19 -3.22 -3.67
CA GLU A 175 17.17 -4.10 -3.05
C GLU A 175 18.30 -3.27 -2.43
N ILE A 176 18.74 -3.69 -1.25
CA ILE A 176 19.88 -3.12 -0.53
C ILE A 176 20.78 -4.27 -0.05
N PRO A 177 22.05 -4.01 0.29
CA PRO A 177 22.89 -5.04 0.89
C PRO A 177 22.22 -5.67 2.12
N GLY A 178 21.99 -6.99 2.06
CA GLY A 178 21.40 -7.76 3.16
C GLY A 178 19.87 -7.75 3.23
N GLY A 179 19.14 -7.20 2.25
CA GLY A 179 17.68 -7.30 2.19
C GLY A 179 17.03 -6.33 1.22
N VAL A 180 15.87 -5.81 1.59
CA VAL A 180 15.16 -4.77 0.83
C VAL A 180 14.86 -3.56 1.70
N GLU A 181 14.65 -2.42 1.05
CA GLU A 181 13.92 -1.31 1.62
C GLU A 181 12.60 -1.11 0.89
N MET A 182 11.55 -0.87 1.67
CA MET A 182 10.22 -0.56 1.18
C MET A 182 9.95 0.92 1.37
N ARG A 183 9.80 1.63 0.26
CA ARG A 183 9.46 3.05 0.19
C ARG A 183 7.97 3.18 -0.09
N THR A 184 7.20 3.37 0.97
CA THR A 184 5.75 3.48 0.87
C THR A 184 5.32 4.93 0.67
N ARG A 185 4.33 5.15 -0.19
CA ARG A 185 3.62 6.43 -0.35
C ARG A 185 2.12 6.19 -0.38
N PHE A 186 1.37 7.06 0.31
CA PHE A 186 -0.08 7.16 0.15
C PHE A 186 -0.46 8.59 -0.23
N TRP A 187 -1.34 8.70 -1.21
CA TRP A 187 -1.98 9.93 -1.64
C TRP A 187 -3.48 9.82 -1.40
N MET A 188 -3.91 10.24 -0.22
CA MET A 188 -5.31 10.15 0.23
C MET A 188 -6.12 11.31 -0.35
N GLY A 189 -7.34 11.05 -0.79
CA GLY A 189 -8.13 11.95 -1.62
C GLY A 189 -7.81 11.88 -3.12
N LYS A 190 -6.94 10.95 -3.55
CA LYS A 190 -6.46 10.85 -4.94
C LYS A 190 -6.52 9.40 -5.42
N LYS A 191 -6.60 9.22 -6.74
CA LYS A 191 -6.47 7.93 -7.44
C LYS A 191 -5.59 8.07 -8.68
N VAL A 192 -5.09 6.96 -9.20
CA VAL A 192 -4.61 6.89 -10.58
C VAL A 192 -5.73 6.37 -11.47
N ILE A 193 -6.11 7.13 -12.50
CA ILE A 193 -7.13 6.77 -13.49
C ILE A 193 -6.53 7.01 -14.87
N ASN A 194 -6.58 6.01 -15.76
CA ASN A 194 -5.99 6.08 -17.10
C ASN A 194 -4.51 6.54 -17.06
N LYS A 195 -3.71 5.98 -16.14
CA LYS A 195 -2.30 6.32 -15.91
C LYS A 195 -2.04 7.77 -15.44
N GLN A 196 -3.08 8.48 -14.99
CA GLN A 196 -2.98 9.88 -14.55
C GLN A 196 -3.48 10.09 -13.11
N ALA A 197 -2.81 10.99 -12.40
CA ALA A 197 -3.20 11.40 -11.05
C ALA A 197 -4.52 12.20 -11.08
N THR A 198 -5.54 11.72 -10.37
CA THR A 198 -6.86 12.36 -10.27
C THR A 198 -7.15 12.74 -8.83
N HIS A 199 -7.46 14.02 -8.57
CA HIS A 199 -7.93 14.50 -7.27
C HIS A 199 -9.44 14.28 -7.16
N LEU A 200 -9.90 13.69 -6.05
CA LEU A 200 -11.27 13.20 -5.89
C LEU A 200 -11.97 13.68 -4.61
N LEU A 201 -11.32 14.52 -3.79
CA LEU A 201 -12.05 15.16 -2.69
C LEU A 201 -13.02 16.20 -3.26
N PRO A 202 -14.24 16.31 -2.69
CA PRO A 202 -15.13 17.41 -3.01
C PRO A 202 -14.47 18.75 -2.69
N LYS A 203 -14.78 19.78 -3.47
CA LYS A 203 -14.20 21.12 -3.30
C LYS A 203 -14.42 21.63 -1.87
N GLY A 204 -13.34 22.09 -1.23
CA GLY A 204 -13.37 22.65 0.13
C GLY A 204 -13.36 21.62 1.25
N ILE A 205 -13.33 20.32 0.92
CA ILE A 205 -13.16 19.26 1.92
C ILE A 205 -11.67 19.02 2.18
N SER A 206 -11.31 18.92 3.45
CA SER A 206 -9.97 18.61 3.91
C SER A 206 -10.01 17.38 4.81
N LEU A 207 -9.04 16.48 4.65
CA LEU A 207 -8.93 15.32 5.53
C LEU A 207 -8.52 15.76 6.95
N PRO A 208 -9.15 15.20 7.99
CA PRO A 208 -8.70 15.44 9.36
C PRO A 208 -7.27 14.92 9.56
N PRO A 209 -6.37 15.66 10.25
CA PRO A 209 -4.96 15.27 10.43
C PRO A 209 -4.73 13.88 11.03
N PHE A 210 -5.64 13.41 11.90
CA PHE A 210 -5.52 12.08 12.51
C PHE A 210 -5.61 10.94 11.49
N VAL A 211 -6.20 11.17 10.32
CA VAL A 211 -6.39 10.16 9.27
C VAL A 211 -5.06 9.77 8.60
N PRO A 212 -4.30 10.70 7.96
CA PRO A 212 -2.98 10.36 7.43
C PRO A 212 -1.98 9.99 8.55
N GLN A 213 -2.11 10.56 9.75
CA GLN A 213 -1.29 10.17 10.89
C GLN A 213 -1.51 8.70 11.28
N GLY A 214 -2.78 8.28 11.45
CA GLY A 214 -3.15 6.92 11.81
C GLY A 214 -2.67 5.91 10.78
N LEU A 215 -2.83 6.22 9.49
CA LEU A 215 -2.31 5.39 8.39
C LEU A 215 -0.77 5.28 8.41
N ALA A 216 -0.06 6.37 8.70
CA ALA A 216 1.39 6.34 8.81
C ALA A 216 1.87 5.40 9.93
N PHE A 217 1.22 5.45 11.11
CA PHE A 217 1.51 4.53 12.22
C PHE A 217 1.16 3.08 11.87
N HIS A 218 -0.02 2.85 11.29
CA HIS A 218 -0.46 1.54 10.86
C HIS A 218 0.56 0.88 9.94
N ASN A 219 1.01 1.62 8.92
CA ASN A 219 1.95 1.13 7.92
C ASN A 219 3.34 0.81 8.49
N VAL A 220 3.83 1.58 9.47
CA VAL A 220 5.09 1.22 10.14
C VAL A 220 4.94 -0.07 10.95
N HIS A 221 3.84 -0.23 11.68
CA HIS A 221 3.62 -1.42 12.50
C HIS A 221 3.45 -2.69 11.68
N GLU A 222 2.64 -2.67 10.62
CA GLU A 222 2.38 -3.85 9.80
C GLU A 222 3.67 -4.34 9.12
N PHE A 223 4.47 -3.44 8.53
CA PHE A 223 5.66 -3.84 7.78
C PHE A 223 6.85 -4.16 8.68
N ALA A 224 6.97 -3.50 9.85
CA ALA A 224 7.95 -3.91 10.85
C ALA A 224 7.64 -5.32 11.38
N ASN A 225 6.35 -5.64 11.61
CA ASN A 225 5.95 -6.97 12.02
C ASN A 225 6.19 -8.00 10.90
N LEU A 226 5.78 -7.70 9.67
CA LEU A 226 6.01 -8.59 8.51
C LEU A 226 7.50 -8.92 8.33
N ALA A 227 8.37 -7.91 8.42
CA ALA A 227 9.82 -8.10 8.30
C ALA A 227 10.38 -9.10 9.32
N SER A 228 9.75 -9.21 10.50
CA SER A 228 10.25 -10.07 11.59
C SER A 228 10.05 -11.56 11.34
N PHE A 229 9.12 -11.95 10.45
CA PHE A 229 8.79 -13.36 10.23
C PHE A 229 8.77 -13.79 8.75
N LEU A 230 8.71 -12.85 7.80
CA LEU A 230 8.52 -13.16 6.39
C LEU A 230 9.56 -14.14 5.82
N PRO A 231 10.89 -14.01 6.06
CA PRO A 231 11.86 -14.96 5.50
C PRO A 231 11.62 -16.40 5.98
N ARG A 232 11.37 -16.56 7.29
CA ARG A 232 11.08 -17.87 7.90
C ARG A 232 9.78 -18.44 7.37
N LEU A 233 8.73 -17.63 7.29
CA LEU A 233 7.43 -18.08 6.80
C LEU A 233 7.52 -18.51 5.32
N TYR A 234 8.22 -17.74 4.49
CA TYR A 234 8.45 -18.08 3.09
C TYR A 234 9.16 -19.43 2.92
N GLU A 235 10.17 -19.69 3.75
CA GLU A 235 10.88 -20.97 3.81
C GLU A 235 9.95 -22.12 4.25
N GLU A 236 9.20 -21.94 5.34
CA GLU A 236 8.25 -22.94 5.86
C GLU A 236 7.16 -23.30 4.83
N GLN A 237 6.66 -22.30 4.08
CA GLN A 237 5.66 -22.48 3.04
C GLN A 237 6.26 -22.88 1.69
N GLN A 238 7.59 -22.93 1.56
CA GLN A 238 8.32 -23.26 0.33
C GLN A 238 7.90 -22.40 -0.88
N GLY A 239 7.49 -21.15 -0.63
CA GLY A 239 6.98 -20.24 -1.67
C GLY A 239 5.69 -20.70 -2.37
N LYS A 240 4.97 -21.70 -1.84
CA LYS A 240 3.71 -22.20 -2.44
C LYS A 240 2.58 -21.20 -2.24
N ILE A 241 1.66 -21.17 -3.21
CA ILE A 241 0.44 -20.36 -3.19
C ILE A 241 -0.72 -21.33 -3.36
N GLU A 242 -1.43 -21.58 -2.25
CA GLU A 242 -2.55 -22.52 -2.14
C GLU A 242 -3.65 -21.94 -1.25
#